data_AF-A0A2V7MTB3-F1
#
_entry.id   AF-A0A2V7MTB3-F1
#
_cell.length_a   1.000
_cell.length_b   1.000
_cell.length_c   1.000
_cell.angle_alpha   90.00
_cell.angle_beta   90.00
_cell.angle_gamma   90.00
#
_symmetry.space_group_name_H-M   'P 1'
#
loop_
_entity.id
_entity.type
_entity.pdbx_description
1 polymer ?
#
loop_
_entity_poly.entity_id
_entity_poly.type
_entity_poly.pdbx_seq_one_letter_code
_entity_poly.pdbx_strand_id
1 'polypeptide(L)'
;GYNLVVELYSLESSVYSGCPDSTRRDPRKAIEAIQRAIALDSSRGGARGFVILAEAYASSGDLAEAIKLMKQALAVPGAAPSYRQEWQRQLEEYERALAARGAKGP
;
A
#
# COMPACT_ATOMS: atom_id res chain seq x y z
N GLY A 1 -14.98 -16.18 8.37
CA GLY A 1 -13.92 -17.06 8.89
C GLY A 1 -12.59 -16.44 8.56
N TYR A 2 -11.62 -16.46 9.48
CA TYR A 2 -10.28 -15.93 9.25
C TYR A 2 -9.59 -16.71 8.12
N ASN A 3 -9.14 -16.03 7.07
CA ASN A 3 -8.44 -16.64 5.95
C ASN A 3 -6.92 -16.44 6.12
N LEU A 4 -6.25 -17.48 6.61
CA LEU A 4 -4.80 -17.47 6.88
C LEU A 4 -3.97 -17.21 5.61
N VAL A 5 -4.41 -17.70 4.45
CA VAL A 5 -3.73 -17.54 3.16
C VAL A 5 -3.69 -16.06 2.76
N VAL A 6 -4.76 -15.34 3.04
CA VAL A 6 -4.90 -13.92 2.73
C VAL A 6 -4.00 -13.06 3.64
N GLU A 7 -3.89 -13.38 4.93
CA GLU A 7 -2.92 -12.70 5.80
C GLU A 7 -1.49 -13.00 5.38
N LEU A 8 -1.18 -14.24 4.97
CA LEU A 8 0.15 -14.60 4.50
C LEU A 8 0.57 -13.74 3.29
N TYR A 9 -0.29 -13.62 2.29
CA TYR A 9 -0.03 -12.77 1.13
C TYR A 9 0.09 -11.28 1.48
N SER A 10 -0.66 -10.82 2.48
CA SER A 10 -0.57 -9.43 2.96
C SER A 10 0.78 -9.16 3.63
N LEU A 11 1.26 -10.09 4.45
CA LEU A 11 2.57 -10.01 5.10
C LEU A 11 3.71 -10.12 4.08
N GLU A 12 3.57 -11.02 3.11
CA GLU A 12 4.52 -11.18 2.00
C GLU A 12 4.66 -9.87 1.21
N SER A 13 3.54 -9.21 0.90
CA SER A 13 3.56 -7.89 0.26
C SER A 13 4.33 -6.85 1.06
N SER A 14 4.07 -6.74 2.38
CA SER A 14 4.77 -5.79 3.24
C SER A 14 6.27 -6.07 3.36
N VAL A 15 6.69 -7.34 3.33
CA VAL A 15 8.12 -7.70 3.31
C VAL A 15 8.75 -7.21 2.00
N TYR A 16 8.13 -7.50 0.86
CA TYR A 16 8.69 -7.12 -0.43
C TYR A 16 8.69 -5.60 -0.67
N SER A 17 7.74 -4.84 -0.12
CA SER A 17 7.69 -3.38 -0.26
C SER A 17 8.66 -2.67 0.69
N GLY A 18 8.79 -3.16 1.93
CA GLY A 18 9.45 -2.46 3.03
C GLY A 18 10.84 -2.96 3.41
N CYS A 19 11.34 -4.06 2.83
CA CYS A 19 12.62 -4.63 3.26
C CYS A 19 13.76 -3.59 3.16
N PRO A 20 14.53 -3.34 4.25
CA PRO A 20 15.68 -2.44 4.20
C PRO A 20 16.76 -2.90 3.22
N ASP A 21 16.89 -4.22 3.07
CA ASP A 21 17.76 -4.83 2.07
C ASP A 21 17.16 -4.68 0.67
N SER A 22 17.77 -3.82 -0.15
CA SER A 22 17.32 -3.56 -1.51
C SER A 22 17.43 -4.77 -2.43
N THR A 23 18.21 -5.79 -2.09
CA THR A 23 18.29 -7.05 -2.84
C THR A 23 17.08 -7.95 -2.60
N ARG A 24 16.34 -7.69 -1.52
CA ARG A 24 15.12 -8.42 -1.14
C ARG A 24 13.85 -7.61 -1.34
N ARG A 25 13.96 -6.28 -1.43
CA ARG A 25 12.86 -5.40 -1.79
C ARG A 25 12.49 -5.63 -3.25
N ASP A 26 11.27 -6.11 -3.49
CA ASP A 26 10.78 -6.44 -4.82
C ASP A 26 9.34 -5.89 -4.98
N PRO A 27 9.19 -4.63 -5.43
CA PRO A 27 7.88 -4.00 -5.57
C PRO A 27 6.92 -4.78 -6.47
N ARG A 28 7.43 -5.54 -7.46
CA ARG A 28 6.57 -6.33 -8.35
C ARG A 28 5.95 -7.50 -7.60
N LYS A 29 6.75 -8.23 -6.81
CA LYS A 29 6.24 -9.31 -5.96
C LYS A 29 5.31 -8.78 -4.87
N ALA A 30 5.57 -7.57 -4.35
CA ALA A 30 4.65 -6.94 -3.40
C ALA A 30 3.25 -6.74 -4.01
N ILE A 31 3.20 -6.12 -5.20
CA ILE A 31 1.95 -5.89 -5.93
C ILE A 31 1.24 -7.22 -6.25
N GLU A 32 1.98 -8.22 -6.73
CA GLU A 32 1.40 -9.54 -7.06
C GLU A 32 0.80 -10.22 -5.82
N ALA A 33 1.52 -10.20 -4.69
CA ALA A 33 1.06 -10.82 -3.45
C ALA A 33 -0.24 -10.18 -2.95
N ILE A 34 -0.31 -8.84 -2.88
CA ILE A 34 -1.53 -8.18 -2.40
C ILE A 34 -2.71 -8.32 -3.38
N GLN A 35 -2.45 -8.37 -4.70
CA GLN A 35 -3.50 -8.66 -5.69
C GLN A 35 -4.09 -10.07 -5.50
N ARG A 36 -3.25 -11.07 -5.21
CA ARG A 36 -3.71 -12.42 -4.86
C ARG A 36 -4.54 -12.42 -3.58
N ALA A 37 -4.12 -11.67 -2.55
CA ALA A 37 -4.88 -11.54 -1.31
C ALA A 37 -6.28 -10.95 -1.54
N ILE A 38 -6.39 -9.90 -2.36
CA ILE A 38 -7.66 -9.25 -2.71
C ILE A 38 -8.55 -10.19 -3.54
N ALA A 39 -7.97 -10.95 -4.48
CA ALA A 39 -8.72 -11.91 -5.29
C ALA A 39 -9.30 -13.08 -4.46
N LEU A 40 -8.58 -13.53 -3.43
CA LEU A 40 -8.98 -14.62 -2.55
C LEU A 40 -10.02 -14.21 -1.50
N ASP A 41 -10.03 -12.94 -1.11
CA ASP A 41 -10.99 -12.39 -0.18
C ASP A 41 -11.26 -10.93 -0.54
N SER A 42 -12.36 -10.71 -1.24
CA SER A 42 -12.79 -9.38 -1.68
C SER A 42 -13.06 -8.43 -0.50
N SER A 43 -13.22 -8.92 0.73
CA SER A 43 -13.29 -8.06 1.93
C SER A 43 -11.95 -7.38 2.25
N ARG A 44 -10.83 -7.91 1.73
CA ARG A 44 -9.52 -7.22 1.72
C ARG A 44 -9.45 -6.09 0.71
N GLY A 45 -10.35 -6.05 -0.27
CA GLY A 45 -10.60 -4.85 -1.07
C GLY A 45 -11.15 -3.67 -0.25
N GLY A 46 -11.32 -3.83 1.07
CA GLY A 46 -11.53 -2.73 2.00
C GLY A 46 -10.26 -1.94 2.31
N ALA A 47 -10.34 -1.08 3.33
CA ALA A 47 -9.32 -0.06 3.60
C ALA A 47 -7.89 -0.60 3.73
N ARG A 48 -7.69 -1.74 4.41
CA ARG A 48 -6.36 -2.29 4.67
C ARG A 48 -5.66 -2.82 3.40
N GLY A 49 -6.39 -3.42 2.46
CA GLY A 49 -5.77 -3.88 1.21
C GLY A 49 -5.37 -2.72 0.31
N PHE A 50 -6.15 -1.64 0.29
CA PHE A 50 -5.75 -0.42 -0.40
C PHE A 50 -4.46 0.19 0.17
N VAL A 51 -4.27 0.17 1.49
CA VAL A 51 -3.02 0.65 2.12
C VAL A 51 -1.82 -0.22 1.72
N ILE A 52 -1.94 -1.54 1.82
CA ILE A 52 -0.83 -2.44 1.48
C ILE A 52 -0.47 -2.32 -0.01
N LEU A 53 -1.47 -2.17 -0.89
CA LEU A 53 -1.25 -1.95 -2.31
C LEU A 53 -0.61 -0.56 -2.55
N ALA A 54 -1.02 0.47 -1.81
CA ALA A 54 -0.41 1.79 -1.88
C ALA A 54 1.08 1.75 -1.49
N GLU A 55 1.44 1.04 -0.42
CA GLU A 55 2.83 0.84 -0.01
C GLU A 55 3.64 0.12 -1.09
N ALA A 56 3.05 -0.88 -1.74
CA ALA A 56 3.69 -1.61 -2.83
C ALA A 56 3.98 -0.69 -4.03
N TYR A 57 3.02 0.12 -4.48
CA TYR A 57 3.23 1.11 -5.54
C TYR A 57 4.20 2.23 -5.14
N ALA A 58 4.15 2.71 -3.90
CA ALA A 58 5.10 3.70 -3.42
C ALA A 58 6.54 3.14 -3.46
N SER A 59 6.73 1.88 -3.08
CA SER A 59 8.03 1.20 -3.15
C SER A 59 8.52 0.98 -4.59
N SER A 60 7.60 0.89 -5.57
CA SER A 60 7.92 0.85 -7.01
C SER A 60 8.22 2.23 -7.59
N GLY A 61 8.03 3.29 -6.79
CA GLY A 61 8.17 4.69 -7.21
C GLY A 61 6.93 5.28 -7.87
N ASP A 62 5.83 4.51 -8.01
CA ASP A 62 4.55 4.99 -8.53
C ASP A 62 3.75 5.67 -7.42
N LEU A 63 4.21 6.86 -7.05
CA LEU A 63 3.58 7.65 -5.98
C LEU A 63 2.18 8.12 -6.36
N ALA A 64 1.88 8.27 -7.65
CA ALA A 64 0.56 8.70 -8.11
C ALA A 64 -0.51 7.65 -7.80
N GLU A 65 -0.24 6.39 -8.13
CA GLU A 65 -1.16 5.29 -7.82
C GLU A 65 -1.23 5.04 -6.31
N ALA A 66 -0.09 5.16 -5.60
CA ALA A 66 -0.05 5.04 -4.13
C ALA A 66 -0.96 6.07 -3.43
N ILE A 67 -0.92 7.35 -3.86
CA ILE A 67 -1.77 8.42 -3.32
C ILE A 67 -3.26 8.11 -3.56
N LYS A 68 -3.60 7.68 -4.77
CA LYS A 68 -4.98 7.33 -5.13
C LYS A 68 -5.53 6.22 -4.24
N LEU A 69 -4.75 5.16 -4.05
CA LEU A 69 -5.13 4.03 -3.20
C LEU A 69 -5.23 4.43 -1.72
N MET A 70 -4.32 5.26 -1.21
CA MET A 70 -4.39 5.75 0.17
C MET A 70 -5.66 6.60 0.40
N LYS A 71 -6.06 7.42 -0.58
CA LYS A 71 -7.34 8.16 -0.53
C LYS A 71 -8.55 7.22 -0.52
N GLN A 72 -8.52 6.16 -1.32
CA GLN A 72 -9.56 5.13 -1.30
C GLN A 72 -9.65 4.43 0.06
N ALA A 73 -8.51 4.10 0.68
CA ALA A 73 -8.45 3.51 2.02
C ALA A 73 -9.13 4.39 3.08
N LEU A 74 -8.81 5.69 3.08
CA LEU A 74 -9.33 6.66 4.05
C LEU A 74 -10.82 6.98 3.85
N ALA A 75 -11.33 6.81 2.62
CA ALA A 75 -12.73 7.01 2.27
C ALA A 75 -13.65 5.87 2.72
N VAL A 76 -13.11 4.68 3.06
CA VAL A 76 -13.92 3.55 3.53
C VAL A 76 -14.56 3.90 4.89
N PRO A 77 -15.90 3.85 5.03
CA PRO A 77 -16.57 4.12 6.30
C PRO A 77 -16.15 3.14 7.39
N GLY A 78 -15.87 3.65 8.59
CA GLY A 78 -15.42 2.82 9.72
C GLY A 78 -14.01 2.24 9.55
N ALA A 79 -13.25 2.68 8.54
CA ALA A 79 -11.88 2.26 8.35
C ALA A 79 -11.01 2.61 9.56
N ALA A 80 -10.61 1.55 10.26
CA ALA A 80 -9.56 1.45 11.28
C ALA A 80 -9.20 2.80 11.96
N PRO A 81 -10.06 3.32 12.86
CA PRO A 81 -9.91 4.66 13.45
C PRO A 81 -8.55 4.88 14.11
N SER A 82 -7.96 3.81 14.67
CA SER A 82 -6.64 3.80 15.30
C SER A 82 -5.48 4.01 14.32
N TYR A 83 -5.64 3.66 13.04
CA TYR A 83 -4.60 3.77 12.02
C TYR A 83 -4.82 4.96 11.08
N ARG A 84 -5.97 5.63 11.16
CA ARG A 84 -6.32 6.75 10.28
C ARG A 84 -5.27 7.88 10.29
N GLN A 85 -4.74 8.24 11.46
CA GLN A 85 -3.69 9.27 11.54
C GLN A 85 -2.40 8.84 10.83
N GLU A 86 -2.01 7.57 10.98
CA GLU A 86 -0.83 7.03 10.32
C GLU A 86 -1.01 7.01 8.79
N TRP A 87 -2.17 6.57 8.30
CA TRP A 87 -2.46 6.57 6.87
C TRP A 87 -2.53 7.97 6.27
N GLN A 88 -3.03 8.94 7.04
CA GLN A 88 -3.01 10.35 6.63
C GLN A 88 -1.57 10.88 6.54
N ARG A 89 -0.72 10.53 7.51
CA ARG A 89 0.71 10.89 7.49
C ARG A 89 1.42 10.29 6.27
N GLN A 90 1.20 9.01 5.98
CA GLN A 90 1.76 8.37 4.79
C GLN A 90 1.27 9.02 3.48
N LEU A 91 -0.02 9.37 3.41
CA LEU A 91 -0.57 10.10 2.27
C LEU A 91 0.18 11.43 2.04
N GLU A 92 0.36 12.22 3.10
CA GLU A 92 1.09 13.49 3.03
C GLU A 92 2.55 13.31 2.63
N GLU A 93 3.21 12.25 3.11
CA GLU A 93 4.57 11.90 2.71
C GLU A 93 4.65 11.58 1.21
N TYR A 94 3.70 10.81 0.67
CA TYR A 94 3.64 10.51 -0.76
C TYR A 94 3.35 11.75 -1.60
N GLU A 95 2.42 12.61 -1.19
CA GLU A 95 2.08 13.86 -1.88
C GLU A 95 3.28 14.82 -1.92
N ARG A 96 4.00 14.97 -0.80
CA ARG A 96 5.24 15.75 -0.74
C ARG A 96 6.32 15.18 -1.64
N ALA A 97 6.51 13.86 -1.63
CA ALA A 97 7.52 13.20 -2.46
C ALA A 97 7.21 13.35 -3.95
N LEU A 98 5.95 13.24 -4.36
CA LEU A 98 5.52 13.46 -5.74
C LEU A 98 5.71 14.92 -6.16
N ALA A 99 5.31 15.88 -5.32
CA ALA A 99 5.51 17.31 -5.58
C ALA A 99 7.00 17.66 -5.71
N ALA A 100 7.86 17.13 -4.83
CA ALA A 100 9.30 17.34 -4.89
C ALA A 100 9.94 16.73 -6.16
N ARG A 101 9.39 15.63 -6.68
CA ARG A 101 9.83 15.05 -7.97
C ARG A 101 9.39 15.89 -9.16
N GLY A 102 8.16 16.41 -9.14
CA GLY A 102 7.65 17.31 -10.18
C GLY A 102 8.36 18.67 -10.21
N ALA A 103 8.75 19.20 -9.04
CA ALA A 103 9.56 20.41 -8.93
C ALA A 103 11.04 20.22 -9.34
N LYS A 104 11.49 18.97 -9.48
CA LYS A 104 12.87 18.57 -9.82
C LYS A 104 13.04 18.08 -11.26
N GLY A 105 12.12 18.32 -12.18
CA GLY A 105 12.36 17.94 -13.58
C GLY A 105 11.70 18.82 -14.64
N PRO A 106 12.26 18.85 -15.86
CA PRO A 106 13.68 18.68 -16.22
C PRO A 106 14.55 19.91 -15.90
#